data_AF-A0A2D5GSZ7-F1
#
_entry.id   AF-A0A2D5GSZ7-F1
#
_cell.length_a   1.000
_cell.length_b   1.000
_cell.length_c   1.000
_cell.angle_alpha   90.00
_cell.angle_beta   90.00
_cell.angle_gamma   90.00
#
_symmetry.space_group_name_H-M   'P 1'
#
loop_
_entity.id
_entity.type
_entity.pdbx_description
1 polymer ?
#
loop_
_entity_poly.entity_id
_entity_poly.type
_entity_poly.pdbx_seq_one_letter_code
_entity_poly.pdbx_strand_id
1 'polypeptide(L)'
;MPSKVDICNEALNVLGANTIASLTETSTTAVLCNRIYDTEVDYLLRQHPWNSALQEANLAAVTGTPVVGWLYKFLMPTDPYCLRVINVYDTSDNEENFECRGRHIYADVSSIDLIYVGRMADPSEYDSMFMKTLVDLLAYRLAYPVTRSKETTETMFAAFRNSLSDAMSVDSQERTPEQIQSEDLLDARLR
;
A
#
# COMPACT_ATOMS: atom_id res chain seq x y z
N MET A 1 -9.48 -19.76 -1.73
CA MET A 1 -8.60 -18.58 -1.71
C MET A 1 -8.59 -18.02 -3.11
N PRO A 2 -8.83 -16.72 -3.29
CA PRO A 2 -8.77 -16.11 -4.62
C PRO A 2 -7.34 -16.08 -5.11
N SER A 3 -7.12 -16.50 -6.34
CA SER A 3 -5.84 -16.36 -7.03
C SER A 3 -5.75 -15.01 -7.74
N LYS A 4 -4.54 -14.62 -8.17
CA LYS A 4 -4.37 -13.46 -9.06
C LYS A 4 -5.24 -13.56 -10.32
N VAL A 5 -5.43 -14.79 -10.84
CA VAL A 5 -6.27 -15.09 -12.01
C VAL A 5 -7.74 -14.80 -11.70
N ASP A 6 -8.22 -15.20 -10.52
CA ASP A 6 -9.63 -14.98 -10.12
C ASP A 6 -9.94 -13.48 -10.01
N ILE A 7 -9.04 -12.70 -9.41
CA ILE A 7 -9.19 -11.24 -9.29
C ILE A 7 -9.21 -10.58 -10.68
N CYS A 8 -8.32 -11.01 -11.58
CA CYS A 8 -8.32 -10.50 -12.96
C CYS A 8 -9.60 -10.89 -13.70
N ASN A 9 -10.10 -12.10 -13.50
CA ASN A 9 -11.34 -12.58 -14.11
C ASN A 9 -12.56 -11.82 -13.59
N GLU A 10 -12.59 -11.45 -12.31
CA GLU A 10 -13.64 -10.60 -11.76
C GLU A 10 -13.65 -9.23 -12.43
N ALA A 11 -12.48 -8.60 -12.60
CA ALA A 11 -12.35 -7.33 -13.31
C ALA A 11 -12.78 -7.44 -14.79
N LEU A 12 -12.44 -8.54 -15.47
CA LEU A 12 -12.86 -8.79 -16.86
C LEU A 12 -14.37 -9.02 -16.97
N ASN A 13 -14.98 -9.70 -16.01
CA ASN A 13 -16.43 -9.92 -15.96
C ASN A 13 -17.19 -8.60 -15.78
N VAL A 14 -16.68 -7.67 -14.97
CA VAL A 14 -17.26 -6.32 -14.83
C VAL A 14 -17.29 -5.58 -16.17
N LEU A 15 -16.29 -5.82 -17.04
CA LEU A 15 -16.21 -5.23 -18.38
C LEU A 15 -16.98 -6.02 -19.45
N GLY A 16 -17.59 -7.15 -19.11
CA GLY A 16 -18.26 -8.05 -20.05
C GLY A 16 -17.31 -8.78 -21.00
N ALA A 17 -16.04 -8.95 -20.62
CA ALA A 17 -15.04 -9.66 -21.40
C ALA A 17 -14.96 -11.14 -21.04
N ASN A 18 -14.34 -11.95 -21.92
CA ASN A 18 -14.09 -13.36 -21.64
C ASN A 18 -13.04 -13.52 -20.54
N THR A 19 -13.26 -14.51 -19.67
CA THR A 19 -12.30 -14.92 -18.64
C THR A 19 -11.05 -15.56 -19.25
N ILE A 20 -9.98 -15.56 -18.47
CA ILE A 20 -8.68 -16.16 -18.78
C ILE A 20 -8.47 -17.40 -17.91
N ALA A 21 -7.78 -18.41 -18.43
CA ALA A 21 -7.45 -19.61 -17.67
C ALA A 21 -6.13 -19.46 -16.88
N SER A 22 -5.21 -18.63 -17.37
CA SER A 22 -3.96 -18.30 -16.67
C SER A 22 -3.43 -16.92 -17.07
N LEU A 23 -2.60 -16.30 -16.22
CA LEU A 23 -1.90 -15.05 -16.56
C LEU A 23 -0.79 -15.24 -17.61
N THR A 24 -0.41 -16.48 -17.89
CA THR A 24 0.65 -16.85 -18.84
C THR A 24 0.13 -17.24 -20.21
N GLU A 25 -1.19 -17.31 -20.41
CA GLU A 25 -1.75 -17.61 -21.72
C GLU A 25 -1.54 -16.45 -22.71
N THR A 26 -1.63 -16.75 -24.00
CA THR A 26 -1.29 -15.80 -25.07
C THR A 26 -2.44 -14.84 -25.44
N SER A 27 -3.54 -14.83 -24.69
CA SER A 27 -4.64 -13.91 -24.94
C SER A 27 -4.22 -12.47 -24.64
N THR A 28 -4.74 -11.51 -25.41
CA THR A 28 -4.38 -10.10 -25.24
C THR A 28 -4.77 -9.57 -23.86
N THR A 29 -5.89 -10.04 -23.31
CA THR A 29 -6.37 -9.73 -21.97
C THR A 29 -5.47 -10.31 -20.89
N ALA A 30 -5.03 -11.58 -20.99
CA ALA A 30 -4.12 -12.16 -20.00
C ALA A 30 -2.78 -11.44 -19.94
N VAL A 31 -2.19 -11.11 -21.09
CA VAL A 31 -0.92 -10.36 -21.15
C VAL A 31 -1.07 -8.96 -20.55
N LEU A 32 -2.22 -8.31 -20.74
CA LEU A 32 -2.52 -7.03 -20.11
C LEU A 32 -2.63 -7.18 -18.59
N CYS A 33 -3.45 -8.12 -18.11
CA CYS A 33 -3.64 -8.40 -16.69
C CYS A 33 -2.31 -8.70 -15.99
N ASN A 34 -1.51 -9.63 -16.54
CA ASN A 34 -0.23 -10.03 -15.97
C ASN A 34 0.77 -8.86 -15.84
N ARG A 35 0.77 -7.95 -16.83
CA ARG A 35 1.66 -6.79 -16.84
C ARG A 35 1.29 -5.74 -15.80
N ILE A 36 -0.01 -5.51 -15.58
CA ILE A 36 -0.45 -4.41 -14.70
C ILE A 36 -0.64 -4.86 -13.25
N TYR A 37 -0.97 -6.14 -13.02
CA TYR A 37 -1.46 -6.63 -11.73
C TYR A 37 -0.56 -6.22 -10.55
N ASP A 38 0.72 -6.62 -10.56
CA ASP A 38 1.62 -6.34 -9.44
C ASP A 38 1.86 -4.84 -9.24
N THR A 39 1.87 -4.07 -10.33
CA THR A 39 2.06 -2.61 -10.28
C THR A 39 0.85 -1.90 -9.67
N GLU A 40 -0.37 -2.32 -10.02
CA GLU A 40 -1.60 -1.72 -9.49
C GLU A 40 -1.85 -2.14 -8.03
N VAL A 41 -1.45 -3.36 -7.64
CA VAL A 41 -1.41 -3.78 -6.23
C VAL A 41 -0.49 -2.86 -5.42
N ASP A 42 0.76 -2.68 -5.87
CA ASP A 42 1.71 -1.78 -5.21
C ASP A 42 1.19 -0.34 -5.13
N TYR A 43 0.53 0.14 -6.21
CA TYR A 43 -0.07 1.46 -6.25
C TYR A 43 -1.16 1.62 -5.18
N LEU A 44 -2.09 0.65 -5.09
CA LEU A 44 -3.19 0.68 -4.13
C LEU A 44 -2.68 0.55 -2.69
N LEU A 45 -1.68 -0.29 -2.45
CA LEU A 45 -1.05 -0.44 -1.13
C LEU A 45 -0.35 0.83 -0.66
N ARG A 46 0.27 1.58 -1.58
CA ARG A 46 0.90 2.86 -1.21
C ARG A 46 -0.12 3.97 -0.95
N GLN A 47 -1.34 3.86 -1.49
CA GLN A 47 -2.34 4.91 -1.43
C GLN A 47 -2.92 5.11 -0.03
N HIS A 48 -3.03 4.04 0.75
CA HIS A 48 -3.57 4.05 2.12
C HIS A 48 -2.83 3.00 2.98
N PRO A 49 -2.54 3.25 4.27
CA PRO A 49 -1.94 2.27 5.17
C PRO A 49 -2.96 1.20 5.61
N TRP A 50 -3.35 0.33 4.66
CA TRP A 50 -4.27 -0.78 4.88
C TRP A 50 -3.82 -1.66 6.04
N ASN A 51 -4.73 -1.98 6.96
CA ASN A 51 -4.42 -2.76 8.16
C ASN A 51 -3.84 -4.14 7.82
N SER A 52 -4.35 -4.79 6.78
CA SER A 52 -3.86 -6.08 6.27
C SER A 52 -2.42 -6.04 5.76
N ALA A 53 -1.93 -4.87 5.34
CA ALA A 53 -0.60 -4.69 4.78
C ALA A 53 0.41 -4.10 5.76
N LEU A 54 -0.01 -3.75 6.98
CA LEU A 54 0.89 -3.24 8.01
C LEU A 54 1.80 -4.33 8.51
N GLN A 55 3.07 -3.99 8.66
CA GLN A 55 4.13 -4.87 9.10
C GLN A 55 5.02 -4.13 10.10
N GLU A 56 5.62 -4.91 10.99
CA GLU A 56 6.55 -4.43 11.99
C GLU A 56 7.94 -5.00 11.71
N ALA A 57 8.98 -4.20 11.91
CA ALA A 57 10.36 -4.65 11.81
C ALA A 57 11.28 -3.90 12.77
N ASN A 58 12.11 -4.65 13.50
CA ASN A 58 13.21 -4.07 14.26
C ASN A 58 14.44 -3.93 13.34
N LEU A 59 15.01 -2.73 13.24
CA LEU A 59 16.16 -2.44 12.38
C LEU A 59 17.33 -1.90 13.20
N ALA A 60 18.51 -2.48 12.93
CA ALA A 60 19.78 -1.99 13.45
C ALA A 60 20.45 -1.01 12.48
N ALA A 61 21.17 -0.02 13.02
CA ALA A 61 21.85 0.98 12.21
C ALA A 61 22.91 0.34 11.29
N VAL A 62 22.97 0.81 10.05
CA VAL A 62 23.99 0.41 9.08
C VAL A 62 25.28 1.17 9.37
N THR A 63 26.42 0.51 9.19
CA THR A 63 27.73 1.11 9.39
C THR A 63 27.99 2.28 8.42
N GLY A 64 28.61 3.34 8.95
CA GLY A 64 28.95 4.57 8.23
C GLY A 64 27.97 5.71 8.48
N THR A 65 28.47 6.78 9.09
CA THR A 65 27.71 7.97 9.51
C THR A 65 26.96 8.61 8.34
N PRO A 66 25.69 9.05 8.53
CA PRO A 66 25.00 9.89 7.57
C PRO A 66 25.79 11.19 7.33
N VAL A 67 25.81 11.68 6.10
CA VAL A 67 26.60 12.87 5.73
C VAL A 67 25.93 14.17 6.17
N VAL A 68 24.61 14.16 6.42
CA VAL A 68 23.83 15.38 6.68
C VAL A 68 22.73 15.14 7.70
N GLY A 69 22.78 15.89 8.80
CA GLY A 69 21.65 16.18 9.70
C GLY A 69 21.20 15.07 10.66
N TRP A 70 21.51 13.81 10.36
CA TRP A 70 21.05 12.64 11.12
C TRP A 70 22.22 11.84 11.69
N LEU A 71 22.02 11.19 12.84
CA LEU A 71 23.07 10.39 13.48
C LEU A 71 23.20 8.97 12.91
N TYR A 72 22.09 8.35 12.51
CA TYR A 72 22.05 6.97 12.05
C TYR A 72 21.30 6.80 10.72
N LYS A 73 21.60 5.70 10.02
CA LYS A 73 20.90 5.28 8.80
C LYS A 73 20.54 3.79 8.91
N PHE A 74 19.40 3.41 8.35
CA PHE A 74 18.85 2.06 8.38
C PHE A 74 18.46 1.64 6.97
N LEU A 75 18.55 0.36 6.66
CA LEU A 75 18.07 -0.19 5.38
C LEU A 75 16.62 -0.63 5.54
N MET A 76 15.74 -0.21 4.62
CA MET A 76 14.35 -0.64 4.63
C MET A 76 14.23 -2.16 4.44
N PRO A 77 13.23 -2.82 5.06
CA PRO A 77 12.97 -4.24 4.87
C PRO A 77 12.75 -4.62 3.40
N THR A 78 13.25 -5.80 3.03
CA THR A 78 13.06 -6.40 1.71
C THR A 78 12.09 -7.57 1.71
N ASP A 79 11.77 -8.14 2.87
CA ASP A 79 10.89 -9.29 3.03
C ASP A 79 10.10 -9.19 4.34
N PRO A 80 8.81 -8.79 4.31
CA PRO A 80 8.08 -8.22 3.16
C PRO A 80 8.72 -6.93 2.61
N TYR A 81 8.58 -6.70 1.30
CA TYR A 81 9.19 -5.51 0.67
C TYR A 81 8.51 -4.24 1.15
N CYS A 82 9.25 -3.35 1.81
CA CYS A 82 8.70 -2.09 2.31
C CYS A 82 8.31 -1.15 1.14
N LEU A 83 7.02 -0.83 1.06
CA LEU A 83 6.45 0.09 0.08
C LEU A 83 6.41 1.52 0.63
N ARG A 84 6.02 1.68 1.90
CA ARG A 84 5.87 2.98 2.55
C ARG A 84 6.12 2.85 4.06
N VAL A 85 6.96 3.70 4.62
CA VAL A 85 7.12 3.82 6.08
C VAL A 85 5.99 4.66 6.66
N ILE A 86 5.42 4.23 7.79
CA ILE A 86 4.33 4.92 8.49
C ILE A 86 4.86 5.62 9.73
N ASN A 87 5.36 4.86 10.71
CA ASN A 87 5.93 5.41 11.95
C ASN A 87 7.25 4.69 12.29
N VAL A 88 8.07 5.37 13.08
CA VAL A 88 9.34 4.88 13.60
C VAL A 88 9.33 5.11 15.10
N TYR A 89 9.71 4.10 15.88
CA TYR A 89 9.81 4.15 17.33
C TYR A 89 11.23 3.80 17.78
N ASP A 90 11.65 4.32 18.93
CA ASP A 90 12.79 3.78 19.66
C ASP A 90 12.34 2.55 20.48
N THR A 91 13.31 1.78 20.96
CA THR A 91 13.19 0.63 21.87
C THR A 91 12.42 0.87 23.17
N SER A 92 12.07 2.12 23.47
CA SER A 92 11.24 2.52 24.61
C SER A 92 9.82 2.92 24.19
N ASP A 93 9.39 2.56 22.98
CA ASP A 93 8.08 2.86 22.38
C ASP A 93 7.79 4.37 22.19
N ASN A 94 8.83 5.20 22.17
CA ASN A 94 8.70 6.63 21.85
C ASN A 94 8.74 6.84 20.35
N GLU A 95 7.79 7.60 19.80
CA GLU A 95 7.79 7.95 18.38
C GLU A 95 8.95 8.90 18.05
N GLU A 96 9.71 8.55 17.01
CA GLU A 96 10.92 9.25 16.61
C GLU A 96 10.77 9.91 15.24
N ASN A 97 11.43 11.07 15.09
CA ASN A 97 11.50 11.74 13.80
C ASN A 97 12.39 10.94 12.85
N PHE A 98 11.93 10.79 11.61
CA PHE A 98 12.67 10.06 10.60
C PHE A 98 12.55 10.72 9.22
N GLU A 99 13.54 10.45 8.37
CA GLU A 99 13.52 10.85 6.97
C GLU A 99 13.82 9.64 6.07
N CYS A 100 13.02 9.45 5.03
CA CYS A 100 13.24 8.40 4.04
C CYS A 100 13.97 8.96 2.81
N ARG A 101 15.15 8.41 2.47
CA ARG A 101 15.83 8.71 1.20
C ARG A 101 16.24 7.43 0.48
N GLY A 102 15.69 7.22 -0.72
CA GLY A 102 15.91 5.97 -1.47
C GLY A 102 15.39 4.77 -0.68
N ARG A 103 16.28 3.80 -0.42
CA ARG A 103 16.00 2.59 0.40
C ARG A 103 16.50 2.71 1.84
N HIS A 104 16.84 3.92 2.28
CA HIS A 104 17.35 4.17 3.62
C HIS A 104 16.41 5.05 4.44
N ILE A 105 16.32 4.74 5.72
CA ILE A 105 15.66 5.54 6.75
C ILE A 105 16.76 6.21 7.57
N TYR A 106 16.60 7.49 7.87
CA TYR A 106 17.52 8.27 8.69
C TYR A 106 16.80 8.67 9.97
N ALA A 107 17.45 8.48 11.11
CA ALA A 107 16.93 8.80 12.43
C ALA A 107 18.10 9.08 13.39
N ASP A 108 17.80 9.67 14.56
CA ASP A 108 18.81 10.05 15.56
C ASP A 108 19.04 9.01 16.65
N VAL A 109 18.29 7.91 16.63
CA VAL A 109 18.44 6.76 17.53
C VAL A 109 19.20 5.61 16.85
N SER A 110 19.88 4.77 17.63
CA SER A 110 20.76 3.70 17.10
C SER A 110 20.03 2.40 16.73
N SER A 111 18.80 2.23 17.19
CA SER A 111 17.91 1.10 16.92
C SER A 111 16.52 1.64 16.72
N ILE A 112 15.77 1.09 15.77
CA ILE A 112 14.40 1.52 15.51
C ILE A 112 13.44 0.33 15.38
N ASP A 113 12.23 0.52 15.88
CA ASP A 113 11.08 -0.30 15.58
C ASP A 113 10.22 0.41 14.53
N LEU A 114 9.98 -0.26 13.41
CA LEU A 114 9.40 0.31 12.20
C LEU A 114 8.00 -0.24 11.98
N ILE A 115 7.01 0.65 11.85
CA ILE A 115 5.71 0.30 11.27
C ILE A 115 5.71 0.75 9.81
N TYR A 116 5.46 -0.19 8.89
CA TYR A 116 5.48 0.07 7.46
C TYR A 116 4.41 -0.70 6.72
N VAL A 117 4.08 -0.24 5.51
CA VAL A 117 3.26 -0.97 4.54
C VAL A 117 4.18 -1.92 3.78
N GLY A 118 4.00 -3.22 4.01
CA GLY A 118 4.66 -4.29 3.28
C GLY A 118 3.94 -4.64 1.99
N ARG A 119 4.68 -5.12 0.99
CA ARG A 119 4.07 -5.76 -0.18
C ARG A 119 3.51 -7.12 0.23
N MET A 120 2.19 -7.28 0.11
CA MET A 120 1.51 -8.57 0.25
C MET A 120 1.71 -9.40 -1.02
N ALA A 121 2.35 -10.55 -0.90
CA ALA A 121 2.62 -11.44 -2.05
C ALA A 121 1.48 -12.42 -2.32
N ASP A 122 0.76 -12.82 -1.27
CA ASP A 122 -0.36 -13.75 -1.34
C ASP A 122 -1.70 -12.98 -1.36
N PRO A 123 -2.52 -13.10 -2.42
CA PRO A 123 -3.86 -12.52 -2.45
C PRO A 123 -4.80 -13.05 -1.37
N SER A 124 -4.46 -14.13 -0.67
CA SER A 124 -5.24 -14.63 0.47
C SER A 124 -5.17 -13.73 1.71
N GLU A 125 -4.14 -12.88 1.80
CA GLU A 125 -3.95 -11.90 2.88
C GLU A 125 -4.78 -10.62 2.68
N TYR A 126 -5.36 -10.44 1.50
CA TYR A 126 -6.10 -9.25 1.17
C TYR A 126 -7.40 -9.15 1.98
N ASP A 127 -7.63 -7.99 2.58
CA ASP A 127 -8.95 -7.65 3.09
C ASP A 127 -10.00 -7.63 1.97
N SER A 128 -11.25 -7.93 2.34
CA SER A 128 -12.40 -7.98 1.45
C SER A 128 -12.67 -6.65 0.72
N MET A 129 -12.52 -5.50 1.41
CA MET A 129 -12.71 -4.19 0.81
C MET A 129 -11.53 -3.83 -0.07
N PHE A 130 -10.30 -4.13 0.35
CA PHE A 130 -9.11 -3.97 -0.49
C PHE A 130 -9.23 -4.75 -1.80
N MET A 131 -9.66 -6.01 -1.73
CA MET A 131 -9.85 -6.87 -2.90
C MET A 131 -10.89 -6.28 -3.87
N LYS A 132 -12.02 -5.79 -3.35
CA LYS A 132 -13.06 -5.15 -4.17
C LYS A 132 -12.52 -3.89 -4.86
N THR A 133 -11.79 -3.04 -4.14
CA THR A 133 -11.16 -1.83 -4.70
C THR A 133 -10.11 -2.19 -5.75
N LEU A 134 -9.33 -3.26 -5.55
CA LEU A 134 -8.36 -3.75 -6.52
C LEU A 134 -9.05 -4.25 -7.81
N VAL A 135 -10.17 -4.96 -7.69
CA VAL A 135 -10.98 -5.38 -8.85
C VAL A 135 -11.47 -4.16 -9.64
N ASP A 136 -11.99 -3.13 -8.97
CA ASP A 136 -12.46 -1.91 -9.64
C ASP A 136 -11.30 -1.13 -10.29
N LEU A 137 -10.14 -1.08 -9.64
CA LEU A 137 -8.92 -0.47 -10.18
C LEU A 137 -8.48 -1.20 -11.47
N LEU A 138 -8.42 -2.53 -11.43
CA LEU A 138 -8.06 -3.34 -12.59
C LEU A 138 -9.10 -3.19 -13.72
N ALA A 139 -10.40 -3.19 -13.39
CA ALA A 139 -11.45 -2.96 -14.36
C ALA A 139 -11.30 -1.58 -15.02
N TYR A 140 -10.99 -0.54 -14.26
CA TYR A 140 -10.68 0.79 -14.82
C TYR A 140 -9.48 0.77 -15.77
N ARG A 141 -8.35 0.16 -15.37
CA ARG A 141 -7.15 0.07 -16.22
C ARG A 141 -7.38 -0.74 -17.50
N LEU A 142 -8.22 -1.76 -17.42
CA LEU A 142 -8.56 -2.64 -18.54
C LEU A 142 -9.72 -2.10 -19.39
N ALA A 143 -10.51 -1.15 -18.90
CA ALA A 143 -11.73 -0.68 -19.56
C ALA A 143 -11.47 -0.21 -21.00
N TYR A 144 -10.53 0.72 -21.19
CA TYR A 144 -10.21 1.23 -22.53
C TYR A 144 -9.61 0.18 -23.48
N PRO A 145 -8.56 -0.58 -23.10
CA PRO A 145 -7.97 -1.57 -24.02
C PRO A 145 -8.93 -2.72 -24.39
N VAL A 146 -9.88 -3.07 -23.50
CA VAL A 146 -10.85 -4.15 -23.73
C VAL A 146 -12.07 -3.66 -24.51
N THR A 147 -12.71 -2.57 -24.08
CA THR A 147 -14.02 -2.14 -24.62
C THR A 147 -13.93 -1.10 -25.72
N ARG A 148 -12.78 -0.40 -25.84
CA ARG A 148 -12.59 0.79 -26.70
C ARG A 148 -13.56 1.94 -26.42
N SER A 149 -14.27 1.91 -25.30
CA SER A 149 -15.22 2.96 -24.90
C SER A 149 -14.62 3.87 -23.84
N LYS A 150 -14.59 5.18 -24.13
CA LYS A 150 -14.21 6.20 -23.15
C LYS A 150 -15.24 6.32 -22.03
N GLU A 151 -16.52 6.23 -22.37
CA GLU A 151 -17.63 6.30 -21.41
C GLU A 151 -17.55 5.17 -20.35
N THR A 152 -17.26 3.95 -20.78
CA THR A 152 -17.05 2.82 -19.87
C THR A 152 -15.84 3.07 -18.97
N THR A 153 -14.76 3.64 -19.51
CA THR A 153 -13.55 3.96 -18.73
C THR A 153 -13.84 5.01 -17.65
N GLU A 154 -14.61 6.04 -17.96
CA GLU A 154 -15.03 7.08 -17.01
C GLU A 154 -15.95 6.51 -15.92
N THR A 155 -16.86 5.62 -16.29
CA THR A 155 -17.75 4.93 -15.33
C THR A 155 -16.96 4.04 -14.37
N MET A 156 -16.01 3.25 -14.89
CA MET A 156 -15.15 2.41 -14.05
C MET A 156 -14.23 3.24 -13.15
N PHE A 157 -13.74 4.39 -13.63
CA PHE A 157 -12.98 5.31 -12.79
C PHE A 157 -13.82 5.86 -11.62
N ALA A 158 -15.08 6.21 -11.87
CA ALA A 158 -16.00 6.64 -10.82
C ALA A 158 -16.28 5.51 -9.80
N ALA A 159 -16.50 4.28 -10.28
CA ALA A 159 -16.69 3.11 -9.44
C ALA A 159 -15.48 2.85 -8.52
N PHE A 160 -14.26 2.86 -9.09
CA PHE A 160 -13.02 2.74 -8.32
C PHE A 160 -12.88 3.82 -7.25
N ARG A 161 -13.18 5.08 -7.58
CA ARG A 161 -13.08 6.17 -6.61
C ARG A 161 -14.03 6.00 -5.43
N ASN A 162 -15.25 5.53 -5.70
CA ASN A 162 -16.24 5.30 -4.65
C ASN A 162 -15.80 4.13 -3.76
N SER A 163 -15.42 2.99 -4.35
CA SER A 163 -14.99 1.83 -3.57
C SER A 163 -13.72 2.09 -2.77
N LEU A 164 -12.78 2.88 -3.30
CA LEU A 164 -11.60 3.32 -2.54
C LEU A 164 -11.99 4.17 -1.32
N SER A 165 -12.90 5.13 -1.50
CA SER A 165 -13.36 6.00 -0.40
C SER A 165 -14.04 5.19 0.71
N ASP A 166 -14.90 4.25 0.34
CA ASP A 166 -15.61 3.39 1.29
C ASP A 166 -14.64 2.46 2.03
N ALA A 167 -13.71 1.83 1.29
CA ALA A 167 -12.72 0.93 1.85
C ALA A 167 -11.78 1.65 2.83
N MET A 168 -11.31 2.85 2.49
CA MET A 168 -10.50 3.67 3.40
C MET A 168 -11.26 4.05 4.67
N SER A 169 -12.55 4.39 4.55
CA SER A 169 -13.40 4.77 5.68
C SER A 169 -13.58 3.61 6.67
N VAL A 170 -13.79 2.39 6.17
CA VAL A 170 -13.93 1.19 6.99
C VAL A 170 -12.61 0.80 7.64
N ASP A 171 -11.53 0.71 6.86
CA ASP A 171 -10.20 0.34 7.36
C ASP A 171 -9.70 1.33 8.44
N SER A 172 -9.99 2.63 8.28
CA SER A 172 -9.63 3.64 9.29
C SER A 172 -10.42 3.50 10.60
N GLN A 173 -11.65 2.97 10.58
CA GLN A 173 -12.46 2.77 11.79
C GLN A 173 -11.98 1.58 12.64
N GLU A 174 -11.24 0.65 12.03
CA GLU A 174 -10.68 -0.52 12.73
C GLU A 174 -9.41 -0.18 13.53
N ARG A 175 -8.92 1.05 13.43
CA ARG A 175 -7.78 1.55 14.21
C ARG A 175 -8.27 2.46 15.32
N THR A 176 -7.59 2.40 16.46
CA THR A 176 -7.71 3.47 17.45
C THR A 176 -7.07 4.71 16.84
N PRO A 177 -7.78 5.87 16.79
CA PRO A 177 -7.19 7.10 16.29
C PRO A 177 -5.92 7.41 17.08
N GLU A 178 -4.84 7.70 16.38
CA GLU A 178 -3.59 8.15 17.00
C GLU A 178 -3.91 9.39 17.83
N GLN A 179 -3.77 9.28 19.15
CA GLN A 179 -3.94 10.43 20.03
C GLN A 179 -2.79 11.37 19.73
N ILE A 180 -3.09 12.51 19.11
CA ILE A 180 -2.16 13.63 19.03
C ILE A 180 -1.91 14.08 20.48
N GLN A 181 -0.91 13.50 21.13
CA GLN A 181 -0.42 13.96 22.42
C GLN A 181 0.25 15.31 22.20
N SER A 182 -0.57 16.36 22.24
CA SER A 182 -0.12 17.73 22.11
C SER A 182 0.51 18.20 23.41
N GLU A 183 1.72 17.71 23.71
CA GLU A 183 2.55 18.31 24.77
C GLU A 183 2.81 19.81 24.49
N ASP A 184 2.82 20.20 23.20
CA ASP A 184 3.03 21.57 22.72
C ASP A 184 1.88 22.56 23.10
N LEU A 185 0.68 22.05 23.41
CA LEU A 185 -0.46 22.90 23.84
C LEU A 185 -0.46 23.20 25.35
N LEU A 186 0.30 22.44 26.15
CA LEU A 186 0.45 22.73 27.57
C LEU A 186 1.45 23.87 27.81
N ASP A 187 2.51 23.97 27.00
CA ASP A 187 3.48 25.07 27.06
C ASP A 187 2.90 26.41 26.58
N ALA A 188 1.90 26.39 25.70
CA ALA A 188 1.20 27.59 25.25
C ALA A 188 0.32 28.26 26.33
N ARG A 189 -0.03 27.55 27.42
CA ARG A 189 -0.79 28.10 28.57
C ARG A 189 0.08 28.67 29.69
N LEU A 190 1.40 28.48 29.63
CA LEU A 190 2.34 28.91 30.67
C LEU A 190 3.16 30.17 30.30
N ARG A 191 2.77 30.90 29.25
CA ARG A 191 3.34 32.23 28.90
C ARG A 191 2.34 33.36 29.08
#